data_AF-A0A0J7IC17-F1
#
_entry.id   AF-A0A0J7IC17-F1
#
_cell.length_a   1.000
_cell.length_b   1.000
_cell.length_c   1.000
_cell.angle_alpha   90.00
_cell.angle_beta   90.00
_cell.angle_gamma   90.00
#
_symmetry.space_group_name_H-M   'P 1'
#
loop_
_entity.id
_entity.type
_entity.pdbx_description
1 polymer ?
#
loop_
_entity_poly.entity_id
_entity_poly.type
_entity_poly.pdbx_seq_one_letter_code
_entity_poly.pdbx_strand_id
1 'polypeptide(L)'
;MKKIISVLAVLAFTFSFSQTLVKIKSDKNVLNNVYKGGQEKFDKDLALNLQQTGNSFQVTGDFVLNFNVNEKGEVSDVKLLPELFEKTFEVEVKRDLARLQKNFTKNKEENISLALNFSRNIPDQDGRASLAPNTNIISR
;
A
#
# COMPACT_ATOMS: atom_id res chain seq x y z
N MET A 1 -6.64 -29.65 -54.76
CA MET A 1 -5.88 -29.83 -53.49
C MET A 1 -5.00 -28.61 -53.25
N LYS A 2 -4.85 -28.21 -51.97
CA LYS A 2 -3.99 -27.16 -51.39
C LYS A 2 -4.57 -25.74 -51.51
N LYS A 3 -5.22 -25.21 -50.46
CA LYS A 3 -4.73 -24.66 -49.17
C LYS A 3 -4.69 -23.13 -49.28
N ILE A 4 -5.62 -22.43 -48.64
CA ILE A 4 -5.31 -21.16 -47.96
C ILE A 4 -6.06 -21.18 -46.63
N ILE A 5 -5.25 -21.15 -45.57
CA ILE A 5 -5.59 -21.24 -44.16
C ILE A 5 -5.70 -19.82 -43.61
N SER A 6 -6.70 -19.58 -42.76
CA SER A 6 -6.75 -18.53 -41.71
C SER A 6 -6.74 -17.07 -42.20
N VAL A 7 -7.40 -16.13 -41.53
CA VAL A 7 -7.05 -15.62 -40.20
C VAL A 7 -8.31 -15.30 -39.39
N LEU A 8 -8.54 -16.06 -38.33
CA LEU A 8 -9.41 -15.68 -37.22
C LEU A 8 -8.65 -14.63 -36.41
N ALA A 9 -8.96 -13.34 -36.61
CA ALA A 9 -8.40 -12.26 -35.80
C ALA A 9 -9.05 -12.31 -34.40
N VAL A 10 -8.51 -13.14 -33.51
CA VAL A 10 -8.82 -13.06 -32.09
C VAL A 10 -8.15 -11.80 -31.56
N LEU A 11 -8.92 -10.72 -31.43
CA LEU A 11 -8.54 -9.54 -30.67
C LEU A 11 -8.38 -9.95 -29.21
N ALA A 12 -7.20 -10.46 -28.86
CA ALA A 12 -6.80 -10.71 -27.49
C ALA A 12 -6.53 -9.34 -26.83
N PHE A 13 -7.59 -8.70 -26.33
CA PHE A 13 -7.46 -7.62 -25.37
C PHE A 13 -6.87 -8.21 -24.08
N THR A 14 -5.55 -8.19 -23.98
CA THR A 14 -4.87 -8.46 -22.71
C THR A 14 -5.06 -7.22 -21.84
N PHE A 15 -5.97 -7.31 -20.87
CA PHE A 15 -6.08 -6.29 -19.83
C PHE A 15 -4.80 -6.35 -18.98
N SER A 16 -3.85 -5.48 -19.30
CA SER A 16 -2.66 -5.27 -18.49
C SER A 16 -3.05 -4.46 -17.25
N PHE A 17 -3.57 -5.14 -16.24
CA PHE A 17 -3.83 -4.52 -14.94
C PHE A 17 -2.48 -4.28 -14.25
N SER A 18 -2.07 -3.01 -14.18
CA SER A 18 -0.89 -2.63 -13.37
C SER A 18 -1.22 -2.86 -11.90
N GLN A 19 -0.45 -3.72 -11.24
CA GLN A 19 -0.59 -3.98 -9.81
C GLN A 19 0.24 -2.95 -9.02
N THR A 20 -0.38 -2.37 -8.01
CA THR A 20 0.22 -1.50 -7.01
C THR A 20 0.94 -2.39 -6.00
N LEU A 21 2.22 -2.12 -5.81
CA LEU A 21 3.07 -2.71 -4.79
C LEU A 21 3.25 -1.69 -3.68
N VAL A 22 3.18 -2.18 -2.44
CA VAL A 22 3.41 -1.36 -1.24
C VAL A 22 4.61 -1.94 -0.51
N LYS A 23 5.65 -1.14 -0.34
CA LYS A 23 6.77 -1.46 0.56
C LYS A 23 6.52 -0.78 1.90
N ILE A 24 6.72 -1.53 2.98
CA ILE A 24 6.56 -1.05 4.35
C ILE A 24 7.93 -1.05 5.00
N LYS A 25 8.28 0.05 5.66
CA LYS A 25 9.47 0.16 6.48
C LYS A 25 9.08 0.75 7.83
N SER A 26 9.28 -0.02 8.89
CA SER A 26 9.11 0.45 10.27
C SER A 26 10.41 1.06 10.77
N ASP A 27 10.32 2.16 11.53
CA ASP A 27 11.49 2.82 12.12
C ASP A 27 12.16 1.97 13.21
N LYS A 28 11.45 0.97 13.77
CA LYS A 28 11.93 0.14 14.87
C LYS A 28 11.30 -1.26 14.86
N ASN A 29 11.99 -2.24 15.41
CA ASN A 29 11.47 -3.60 15.69
C ASN A 29 10.42 -3.64 16.83
N VAL A 30 9.69 -2.54 17.06
CA VAL A 30 8.70 -2.41 18.14
C VAL A 30 7.60 -3.46 18.02
N LEU A 31 7.23 -3.83 16.80
CA LEU A 31 6.18 -4.81 16.54
C LEU A 31 6.55 -6.25 16.91
N ASN A 32 7.83 -6.56 17.19
CA ASN A 32 8.25 -7.91 17.59
C ASN A 32 7.54 -8.42 18.86
N ASN A 33 7.21 -7.51 19.77
CA ASN A 33 6.57 -7.85 21.04
C ASN A 33 5.09 -7.44 21.12
N VAL A 34 4.59 -6.71 20.12
CA VAL A 34 3.28 -6.05 20.14
C VAL A 34 2.33 -6.64 19.10
N TYR A 35 2.85 -7.41 18.13
CA TYR A 35 2.08 -8.08 17.10
C TYR A 35 2.35 -9.59 17.08
N LYS A 36 1.30 -10.40 16.98
CA LYS A 36 1.41 -11.87 16.88
C LYS A 36 2.18 -12.26 15.63
N GLY A 37 3.38 -12.83 15.83
CA GLY A 37 4.31 -13.19 14.76
C GLY A 37 5.31 -12.08 14.38
N GLY A 38 5.34 -10.99 15.14
CA GLY A 38 6.36 -9.95 15.06
C GLY A 38 6.29 -9.04 13.84
N GLN A 39 7.37 -8.26 13.64
CA GLN A 39 7.47 -7.22 12.61
C GLN A 39 7.23 -7.76 11.19
N GLU A 40 7.91 -8.84 10.81
CA GLU A 40 7.81 -9.39 9.45
C GLU A 40 6.38 -9.82 9.10
N LYS A 41 5.69 -10.48 10.04
CA LYS A 41 4.30 -10.88 9.83
C LYS A 41 3.38 -9.68 9.74
N PHE A 42 3.59 -8.67 10.59
CA PHE A 42 2.84 -7.41 10.50
C PHE A 42 3.00 -6.75 9.12
N ASP A 43 4.24 -6.60 8.65
CA ASP A 43 4.53 -5.95 7.37
C ASP A 43 3.84 -6.69 6.21
N LYS A 44 3.87 -8.03 6.24
CA LYS A 44 3.18 -8.85 5.23
C LYS A 44 1.66 -8.71 5.29
N ASP A 45 1.07 -8.79 6.48
CA ASP A 45 -0.39 -8.71 6.66
C ASP A 45 -0.91 -7.32 6.25
N LEU A 46 -0.19 -6.25 6.61
CA LEU A 46 -0.55 -4.88 6.26
C LEU A 46 -0.34 -4.60 4.77
N ALA A 47 0.77 -5.05 4.18
CA ALA A 47 1.03 -4.87 2.76
C ALA A 47 -0.07 -5.53 1.90
N LEU A 48 -0.56 -6.71 2.29
CA LEU A 48 -1.65 -7.39 1.57
C LEU A 48 -2.93 -6.54 1.52
N ASN A 49 -3.31 -5.94 2.65
CA ASN A 49 -4.48 -5.07 2.71
C ASN A 49 -4.25 -3.77 1.90
N LEU A 50 -3.11 -3.11 2.12
CA LEU A 50 -2.79 -1.84 1.48
C LEU A 50 -2.60 -1.96 -0.03
N GLN A 51 -2.16 -3.10 -0.55
CA GLN A 51 -2.09 -3.33 -2.01
C GLN A 51 -3.48 -3.25 -2.65
N GLN A 52 -4.52 -3.77 -2.01
CA GLN A 52 -5.89 -3.72 -2.53
C GLN A 52 -6.42 -2.27 -2.55
N THR A 53 -6.19 -1.53 -1.47
CA THR A 53 -6.54 -0.11 -1.39
C THR A 53 -5.72 0.72 -2.38
N GLY A 54 -4.40 0.55 -2.41
CA GLY A 54 -3.52 1.23 -3.36
C GLY A 54 -3.93 1.02 -4.82
N ASN A 55 -4.35 -0.20 -5.17
CA ASN A 55 -4.90 -0.51 -6.49
C ASN A 55 -6.21 0.24 -6.79
N SER A 56 -7.15 0.21 -5.84
CA SER A 56 -8.47 0.81 -6.02
C SER A 56 -8.40 2.33 -6.23
N PHE A 57 -7.46 2.99 -5.55
CA PHE A 57 -7.23 4.44 -5.63
C PHE A 57 -6.12 4.84 -6.61
N GLN A 58 -5.47 3.87 -7.26
CA GLN A 58 -4.31 4.08 -8.15
C GLN A 58 -3.20 4.92 -7.51
N VAL A 59 -2.95 4.72 -6.21
CA VAL A 59 -2.05 5.54 -5.41
C VAL A 59 -0.59 5.24 -5.76
N THR A 60 0.21 6.31 -5.83
CA THR A 60 1.67 6.23 -5.94
C THR A 60 2.30 7.29 -5.04
N GLY A 61 3.51 7.01 -4.55
CA GLY A 61 4.27 7.92 -3.71
C GLY A 61 4.49 7.42 -2.29
N ASP A 62 5.14 8.28 -1.51
CA ASP A 62 5.55 7.99 -0.14
C ASP A 62 4.56 8.57 0.87
N PHE A 63 4.22 7.75 1.87
CA PHE A 63 3.36 8.12 2.98
C PHE A 63 3.99 7.70 4.30
N VAL A 64 3.57 8.35 5.38
CA VAL A 64 3.86 7.93 6.75
C VAL A 64 2.55 7.62 7.46
N LEU A 65 2.43 6.39 7.96
CA LEU A 65 1.30 5.96 8.78
C LEU A 65 1.73 5.90 10.23
N ASN A 66 1.13 6.77 11.04
CA ASN A 66 1.32 6.83 12.48
C ASN A 66 0.08 6.31 13.19
N PHE A 67 0.26 5.55 14.26
CA PHE A 67 -0.83 5.10 15.12
C PHE A 67 -0.32 4.68 16.50
N ASN A 68 -1.23 4.64 17.47
CA ASN A 68 -0.96 4.12 18.81
C ASN A 68 -1.56 2.73 18.95
N VAL A 69 -0.91 1.89 19.74
CA VAL A 69 -1.47 0.62 20.23
C VAL A 69 -1.43 0.67 21.73
N ASN A 70 -2.60 0.56 22.38
CA ASN A 70 -2.67 0.58 23.84
C ASN A 70 -2.42 -0.81 24.46
N GLU A 71 -2.45 -0.88 25.79
CA GLU A 71 -2.18 -2.12 26.52
C GLU A 71 -3.20 -3.24 26.27
N LYS A 72 -4.35 -2.93 25.68
CA LYS A 72 -5.38 -3.91 25.29
C LYS A 72 -5.19 -4.41 23.85
N GLY A 73 -4.21 -3.90 23.12
CA GLY A 73 -4.01 -4.15 21.70
C GLY A 73 -4.99 -3.38 20.82
N GLU A 74 -5.61 -2.31 21.34
CA GLU A 74 -6.52 -1.45 20.58
C GLU A 74 -5.72 -0.38 19.84
N VAL A 75 -6.07 -0.15 18.57
CA VAL A 75 -5.42 0.83 17.72
C VAL A 75 -6.15 2.18 17.83
N SER A 76 -5.43 3.27 18.04
CA SER A 76 -5.98 4.63 18.09
C SER A 76 -5.09 5.63 17.34
N ASP A 77 -5.58 6.87 17.20
CA ASP A 77 -4.83 8.03 16.71
C ASP A 77 -4.15 7.82 15.35
N VAL A 78 -4.83 7.08 14.47
CA VAL A 78 -4.33 6.74 13.15
C VAL A 78 -4.25 7.99 12.28
N LYS A 79 -3.04 8.36 11.87
CA LYS A 79 -2.76 9.51 11.01
C LYS A 79 -1.92 9.09 9.80
N LEU A 80 -2.38 9.48 8.62
CA LEU A 80 -1.64 9.29 7.37
C LEU A 80 -1.09 10.65 6.89
N LEU A 81 0.18 10.68 6.55
CA LEU A 81 0.89 11.85 6.05
C LEU A 81 1.46 11.56 4.65
N PRO A 82 1.51 12.55 3.72
CA PRO A 82 0.92 13.88 3.86
C PRO A 82 -0.61 13.80 3.96
N GLU A 83 -1.21 14.80 4.60
CA GLU A 83 -2.67 14.87 4.66
C GLU A 83 -3.21 15.13 3.25
N LEU A 84 -4.06 14.23 2.78
CA LEU A 84 -4.73 14.40 1.49
C LEU A 84 -5.97 15.27 1.65
N PHE A 85 -6.29 16.01 0.60
CA PHE A 85 -7.56 16.76 0.48
C PHE A 85 -8.76 15.79 0.51
N GLU A 86 -8.69 14.75 -0.32
CA GLU A 86 -9.68 13.67 -0.34
C GLU A 86 -9.42 12.66 0.79
N LYS A 87 -10.36 12.53 1.72
CA LYS A 87 -10.22 11.68 2.91
C LYS A 87 -10.57 10.21 2.69
N THR A 88 -11.17 9.87 1.55
CA THR A 88 -11.63 8.50 1.26
C THR A 88 -10.48 7.48 1.29
N PHE A 89 -9.32 7.83 0.72
CA PHE A 89 -8.14 6.96 0.80
C PHE A 89 -7.66 6.76 2.25
N GLU A 90 -7.59 7.84 3.02
CA GLU A 90 -7.21 7.79 4.43
C GLU A 90 -8.16 6.89 5.25
N VAL A 91 -9.46 6.92 4.95
CA VAL A 91 -10.47 6.04 5.58
C VAL A 91 -10.21 4.57 5.26
N GLU A 92 -9.89 4.23 4.01
CA GLU A 92 -9.57 2.84 3.64
C GLU A 92 -8.27 2.35 4.28
N VAL A 93 -7.23 3.19 4.35
CA VAL A 93 -5.99 2.85 5.06
C VAL A 93 -6.26 2.58 6.54
N LYS A 94 -7.10 3.40 7.19
CA LYS A 94 -7.52 3.17 8.59
C LYS A 94 -8.26 1.84 8.73
N ARG A 95 -9.12 1.49 7.77
CA ARG A 95 -9.86 0.22 7.76
C ARG A 95 -8.93 -0.97 7.57
N ASP A 96 -7.95 -0.85 6.69
CA ASP A 96 -6.93 -1.88 6.43
C ASP A 96 -6.11 -2.19 7.68
N LEU A 97 -5.73 -1.16 8.44
CA LEU A 97 -5.06 -1.31 9.73
C LEU A 97 -5.99 -1.94 10.79
N ALA A 98 -7.24 -1.49 10.87
CA ALA A 98 -8.22 -2.01 11.83
C ALA A 98 -8.49 -3.52 11.66
N ARG A 99 -8.43 -4.05 10.43
CA ARG A 99 -8.55 -5.51 10.18
C ARG A 99 -7.46 -6.33 10.88
N LEU A 100 -6.33 -5.72 11.22
CA LEU A 100 -5.21 -6.37 11.91
C LEU A 100 -5.33 -6.30 13.44
N GLN A 101 -6.29 -5.54 13.99
CA GLN A 101 -6.39 -5.24 15.43
C GLN A 101 -6.34 -6.51 16.30
N LYS A 102 -7.02 -7.59 15.90
CA LYS A 102 -7.07 -8.88 16.64
C LYS A 102 -5.71 -9.57 16.82
N ASN A 103 -4.72 -9.16 16.03
CA ASN A 103 -3.38 -9.72 16.05
C ASN A 103 -2.41 -8.91 16.93
N PHE A 104 -2.79 -7.72 17.38
CA PHE A 104 -2.01 -7.02 18.39
C PHE A 104 -2.15 -7.73 19.75
N THR A 105 -1.04 -7.82 20.46
CA THR A 105 -0.97 -8.42 21.79
C THR A 105 -1.26 -7.36 22.85
N LYS A 106 -1.83 -7.80 23.97
CA LYS A 106 -1.96 -6.95 25.15
C LYS A 106 -0.57 -6.80 25.75
N ASN A 107 0.03 -5.63 25.61
CA ASN A 107 1.38 -5.36 26.09
C ASN A 107 1.47 -3.92 26.60
N LYS A 108 2.61 -3.25 26.43
CA LYS A 108 2.79 -1.83 26.71
C LYS A 108 2.15 -0.97 25.61
N GLU A 109 1.75 0.23 25.98
CA GLU A 109 1.44 1.28 25.01
C GLU A 109 2.65 1.61 24.13
N GLU A 110 2.43 1.61 22.82
CA GLU A 110 3.47 1.86 21.83
C GLU A 110 2.95 2.80 20.74
N ASN A 111 3.80 3.75 20.34
CA ASN A 111 3.57 4.61 19.19
C ASN A 111 4.36 4.04 18.00
N ILE A 112 3.65 3.79 16.90
CA ILE A 112 4.20 3.14 15.71
C ILE A 112 4.16 4.14 14.55
N SER A 113 5.31 4.26 13.87
CA SER A 113 5.53 5.07 12.67
C SER A 113 6.03 4.15 11.56
N LEU A 114 5.32 4.13 10.43
CA LEU A 114 5.64 3.31 9.27
C LEU A 114 5.78 4.19 8.03
N ALA A 115 6.90 4.06 7.33
CA ALA A 115 7.04 4.56 5.97
C ALA A 115 6.39 3.56 4.99
N LEU A 116 5.47 4.08 4.17
CA LEU A 116 4.77 3.33 3.12
C LEU A 116 5.18 3.89 1.77
N ASN A 117 5.70 3.05 0.88
CA ASN A 117 6.01 3.43 -0.50
C ASN A 117 5.07 2.67 -1.44
N PHE A 118 4.13 3.41 -2.06
CA PHE A 118 3.23 2.89 -3.07
C PHE A 118 3.85 3.10 -4.45
N SER A 119 4.00 2.02 -5.20
CA SER A 119 4.56 2.04 -6.54
C SER A 119 3.71 1.18 -7.46
N ARG A 120 3.62 1.52 -8.75
CA ARG A 120 2.95 0.69 -9.74
C ARG A 120 3.98 -0.17 -10.44
N ASN A 121 3.69 -1.47 -10.56
CA ASN A 121 4.37 -2.30 -11.52
C ASN A 121 3.78 -1.99 -12.90
N ILE A 122 4.26 -0.91 -13.53
CA ILE A 122 3.95 -0.59 -14.91
C ILE A 122 5.03 -1.24 -15.76
N PRO A 123 4.73 -2.28 -16.56
CA PRO A 123 5.60 -2.62 -17.66
C PRO A 123 5.64 -1.41 -18.61
N ASP A 124 6.81 -0.79 -18.77
CA ASP A 124 7.04 0.31 -19.72
C ASP A 124 6.59 -0.12 -21.12
N GLN A 125 5.36 0.23 -21.51
CA GLN A 125 4.85 -0.05 -22.86
C GLN A 125 4.36 1.18 -23.60
N ASP A 126 4.17 2.33 -22.96
CA ASP A 126 3.89 3.56 -23.69
C ASP A 126 4.22 4.81 -22.85
N GLY A 127 5.01 5.71 -23.42
CA GLY A 127 5.62 6.90 -22.78
C GLY A 127 4.64 8.01 -22.38
N ARG A 128 3.50 7.68 -21.79
CA ARG A 128 2.55 8.64 -21.21
C ARG A 128 2.77 8.72 -19.71
N ALA A 129 3.56 9.71 -19.31
CA ALA A 129 3.87 10.04 -17.93
C ALA A 129 2.59 10.11 -17.06
N SER A 130 2.61 9.35 -15.98
CA SER A 130 1.66 9.42 -14.86
C SER A 130 1.62 10.84 -14.30
N LEU A 131 0.42 11.34 -13.99
CA LEU A 131 0.22 12.57 -13.22
C LEU A 131 0.73 12.38 -11.79
N ALA A 132 2.04 12.48 -11.60
CA ALA A 132 2.65 12.67 -10.29
C ALA A 132 2.61 14.17 -9.94
N PRO A 133 2.46 14.56 -8.65
CA PRO A 133 2.71 15.93 -8.25
C PRO A 133 4.17 16.26 -8.55
N ASN A 134 4.35 17.26 -9.41
CA ASN A 134 5.64 17.70 -9.91
C ASN A 134 6.47 18.26 -8.73
N THR A 135 7.41 17.48 -8.21
CA THR A 135 8.38 17.93 -7.21
C THR A 135 9.78 17.99 -7.81
N ASN A 136 9.92 18.73 -8.91
CA ASN A 136 11.21 19.30 -9.28
C ASN A 136 11.32 20.73 -8.71
N ILE A 137 11.53 20.81 -7.39
CA ILE A 137 12.26 21.95 -6.82
C ILE A 137 13.70 21.45 -6.68
N ILE A 138 14.50 21.64 -7.73
CA ILE A 138 15.95 21.61 -7.57
C ILE A 138 16.33 23.00 -7.08
N SER A 139 16.80 23.06 -5.84
CA SER A 139 17.46 24.22 -5.27
C SER A 139 18.98 24.01 -5.34
N ARG A 140 19.66 25.09 -5.77
CA ARG A 140 21.10 25.32 -5.95
C ARG A 140 21.72 24.83 -7.26
#